data_AF-A0A1J5S2T9-F1
#
_entry.id   AF-A0A1J5S2T9-F1
#
_cell.length_a   1.000
_cell.length_b   1.000
_cell.length_c   1.000
_cell.angle_alpha   90.00
_cell.angle_beta   90.00
_cell.angle_gamma   90.00
#
_symmetry.space_group_name_H-M   'P 1'
#
loop_
_entity.id
_entity.type
_entity.pdbx_description
1 polymer ?
#
loop_
_entity_poly.entity_id
_entity_poly.type
_entity_poly.pdbx_seq_one_letter_code
_entity_poly.pdbx_strand_id
1 'polypeptide(L)'
;MLSLTRAARLIGVARTELQRKIQRGELVSHDGMVTVENLLACYPDAQLEDTAESRRVAQIKERAFGKRVFERTLPDAEVLAARITELSKTLANSQKQVKQFNALLDRLRGKLGEVESRLEAESRPIMEDLKAWIRKEVELAMEPGTVNPMAIKDAVLSIITAQVTVLPSKHDFLVEGHDSLLEAAMRAGIPLNYGCSGGNCGLCKARVLSGEVKKTRHHDFVISEPEKNQGYILLCSNTAVSDVVIEAAVAGSVQDIPFQQIGARVKTMGHISEDMLLLHLQTPRTQRLRFLAGQSVTLRVGQSFSAELPIASCPCDDRNVLFHISRQRGNLFSDYVFDHLDQNDLVEIEGPQGEFILHERSTRPLYFFAFDTGFAPIKSLIEHALSLEVETIYLHWFGSNQKNIYLPNIAHAWQDALDNFHYEEHVAGFDLRSVNDKRAKALFEQLGNINLSDANLLQGDIYIAGPEAAVGVAEQYFLDKGLSKTRISVASVK
;
A
#
# COMPACT_ATOMS: atom_id res chain seq x y z
N MET A 1 12.50 3.02 18.23
CA MET A 1 11.78 3.91 17.30
C MET A 1 10.87 3.03 16.45
N LEU A 2 9.72 3.54 16.04
CA LEU A 2 8.72 2.83 15.25
C LEU A 2 8.64 3.48 13.87
N SER A 3 8.45 2.69 12.81
CA SER A 3 8.05 3.28 11.53
C SER A 3 6.66 3.90 11.62
N LEU A 4 6.35 4.74 10.64
CA LEU A 4 5.02 5.32 10.51
C LEU A 4 3.93 4.27 10.36
N THR A 5 4.18 3.20 9.58
CA THR A 5 3.21 2.12 9.39
C THR A 5 2.90 1.39 10.70
N ARG A 6 3.94 1.08 11.49
CA ARG A 6 3.78 0.41 12.79
C ARG A 6 3.17 1.33 13.84
N ALA A 7 3.58 2.60 13.86
CA ALA A 7 3.02 3.62 14.74
C ALA A 7 1.52 3.83 14.47
N ALA A 8 1.14 3.99 13.20
CA ALA A 8 -0.24 4.16 12.76
C ALA A 8 -1.14 3.00 13.23
N ARG A 9 -0.68 1.77 13.01
CA ARG A 9 -1.39 0.56 13.46
C ARG A 9 -1.55 0.48 14.97
N LEU A 10 -0.56 0.95 15.71
CA LEU A 10 -0.52 0.86 17.16
C LEU A 10 -1.48 1.87 17.83
N ILE A 11 -1.69 3.04 17.22
CA ILE A 11 -2.67 4.06 17.69
C ILE A 11 -4.02 4.00 16.97
N GLY A 12 -4.16 3.20 15.91
CA GLY A 12 -5.42 3.04 15.18
C GLY A 12 -5.77 4.18 14.22
N VAL A 13 -4.78 4.91 13.70
CA VAL A 13 -4.98 5.99 12.69
C VAL A 13 -4.31 5.62 11.37
N ALA A 14 -4.59 6.38 10.30
CA ALA A 14 -3.95 6.17 9.00
C ALA A 14 -2.47 6.61 9.01
N ARG A 15 -1.60 5.90 8.28
CA ARG A 15 -0.16 6.23 8.16
C ARG A 15 0.08 7.66 7.67
N THR A 16 -0.74 8.07 6.73
CA THR A 16 -0.71 9.36 6.05
C THR A 16 -1.07 10.53 6.99
N GLU A 17 -1.92 10.29 7.99
CA GLU A 17 -2.23 11.29 9.02
C GLU A 17 -0.98 11.64 9.84
N LEU A 18 -0.21 10.60 10.21
CA LEU A 18 1.08 10.77 10.88
C LEU A 18 2.10 11.49 9.98
N GLN A 19 2.13 11.18 8.68
CA GLN A 19 2.98 11.90 7.72
C GLN A 19 2.64 13.39 7.67
N ARG A 20 1.36 13.74 7.68
CA ARG A 20 0.93 15.15 7.67
C ARG A 20 1.32 15.87 8.95
N LYS A 21 1.17 15.23 10.12
CA LYS A 21 1.64 15.80 11.39
C LYS A 21 3.15 16.04 11.39
N ILE A 22 3.92 15.15 10.77
CA ILE A 22 5.36 15.38 10.56
C ILE A 22 5.60 16.58 9.64
N GLN A 23 4.90 16.68 8.52
CA GLN A 23 5.03 17.80 7.59
C GLN A 23 4.64 19.15 8.22
N ARG A 24 3.66 19.15 9.14
CA ARG A 24 3.24 20.33 9.91
C ARG A 24 4.15 20.65 11.09
N GLY A 25 5.13 19.80 11.40
CA GLY A 25 6.02 19.95 12.55
C GLY A 25 5.37 19.60 13.90
N GLU A 26 4.18 19.01 13.90
CA GLU A 26 3.45 18.58 15.10
C GLU A 26 4.02 17.28 15.69
N LEU A 27 4.63 16.43 14.86
CA LEU A 27 5.23 15.15 15.26
C LEU A 27 6.69 15.09 14.79
N VAL A 28 7.61 14.89 15.72
CA VAL A 28 9.04 14.77 15.40
C VAL A 28 9.35 13.36 14.90
N SER A 29 9.94 13.26 13.71
CA SER A 29 10.44 12.01 13.14
C SER A 29 11.91 12.10 12.74
N HIS A 30 12.60 10.97 12.81
CA HIS A 30 13.98 10.78 12.35
C HIS A 30 13.99 9.66 11.31
N ASP A 31 14.38 9.97 10.07
CA ASP A 31 14.41 9.03 8.94
C ASP A 31 13.09 8.27 8.72
N GLY A 32 11.94 8.92 8.94
CA GLY A 32 10.62 8.30 8.79
C GLY A 32 10.22 7.41 9.97
N MET A 33 10.98 7.43 11.07
CA MET A 33 10.64 6.76 12.32
C MET A 33 10.30 7.74 13.44
N VAL A 34 9.44 7.32 14.38
CA VAL A 34 8.93 8.10 15.51
C VAL A 34 9.18 7.36 16.82
N THR A 35 9.40 8.09 17.93
CA THR A 35 9.54 7.47 19.25
C THR A 35 8.16 7.24 19.88
N VAL A 36 8.05 6.24 20.76
CA VAL A 36 6.80 5.97 21.49
C VAL A 36 6.41 7.16 22.37
N GLU A 37 7.39 7.86 22.93
CA GLU A 37 7.20 9.07 23.75
C GLU A 37 6.58 10.21 22.94
N ASN A 38 7.13 10.52 21.75
CA ASN A 38 6.59 11.56 20.87
C ASN A 38 5.19 11.21 20.38
N LEU A 39 4.95 9.92 20.10
CA LEU A 39 3.65 9.43 19.68
C LEU A 39 2.60 9.61 20.78
N LEU A 40 2.94 9.27 22.03
CA LEU A 40 2.07 9.44 23.20
C LEU A 40 1.81 10.90 23.55
N ALA A 41 2.80 11.79 23.34
CA ALA A 41 2.61 13.21 23.50
C ALA A 41 1.57 13.78 22.51
N CYS A 42 1.55 13.25 21.27
CA CYS A 42 0.59 13.66 20.24
C CYS A 42 -0.77 12.97 20.35
N TYR A 43 -0.80 11.74 20.88
CA TYR A 43 -1.99 10.89 21.02
C TYR A 43 -2.11 10.34 22.45
N PRO A 44 -2.41 11.21 23.45
CA PRO A 44 -2.49 10.79 24.85
C PRO A 44 -3.62 9.79 25.10
N ASP A 45 -4.72 9.90 24.36
CA ASP A 45 -5.89 9.01 24.48
C ASP A 45 -5.67 7.63 23.83
N ALA A 46 -4.61 7.43 23.04
CA ALA A 46 -4.30 6.13 22.42
C ALA A 46 -3.88 5.05 23.45
N GLN A 47 -3.71 5.41 24.71
CA GLN A 47 -3.55 4.47 25.83
C GLN A 47 -4.88 3.81 26.26
N LEU A 48 -6.02 4.39 25.89
CA LEU A 48 -7.36 3.95 26.30
C LEU A 48 -8.03 3.18 25.15
N GLU A 49 -7.75 1.89 24.99
CA GLU A 49 -8.58 1.04 24.12
C GLU A 49 -9.35 0.01 24.92
N ASP A 50 -10.64 0.30 25.15
CA ASP A 50 -11.70 -0.69 24.90
C ASP A 50 -13.07 -0.02 24.72
N THR A 51 -13.32 0.67 23.59
CA THR A 51 -14.68 1.13 23.25
C THR A 51 -15.32 0.22 22.19
N ALA A 52 -16.60 -0.12 22.41
CA ALA A 52 -17.40 -0.97 21.53
C ALA A 52 -17.60 -0.37 20.11
N GLU A 53 -17.38 0.93 19.96
CA GLU A 53 -17.54 1.66 18.70
C GLU A 53 -16.40 1.37 17.71
N SER A 54 -15.14 1.31 18.15
CA SER A 54 -14.01 0.93 17.28
C SER A 54 -14.13 -0.50 16.75
N ARG A 55 -14.65 -1.44 17.56
CA ARG A 55 -14.96 -2.81 17.10
C ARG A 55 -16.07 -2.84 16.05
N ARG A 56 -17.06 -1.95 16.16
CA ARG A 56 -18.19 -1.86 15.23
C ARG A 56 -17.74 -1.28 13.89
N VAL A 57 -16.90 -0.23 13.90
CA VAL A 57 -16.32 0.37 12.68
C VAL A 57 -15.37 -0.63 12.00
N ALA A 58 -14.54 -1.34 12.75
CA ALA A 58 -13.68 -2.40 12.21
C ALA A 58 -14.50 -3.53 11.56
N GLN A 59 -15.59 -3.98 12.19
CA GLN A 59 -16.50 -4.98 11.60
C GLN A 59 -17.24 -4.50 10.35
N ILE A 60 -17.60 -3.21 10.28
CA ILE A 60 -18.22 -2.63 9.09
C ILE A 60 -17.20 -2.59 7.94
N LYS A 61 -15.97 -2.13 8.21
CA LYS A 61 -14.86 -2.16 7.23
C LYS A 61 -14.53 -3.58 6.79
N GLU A 62 -14.49 -4.55 7.71
CA GLU A 62 -14.24 -5.97 7.43
C GLU A 62 -15.34 -6.67 6.62
N ARG A 63 -16.60 -6.22 6.75
CA ARG A 63 -17.72 -6.71 5.94
C ARG A 63 -17.75 -6.08 4.55
N ALA A 64 -17.31 -4.83 4.42
CA ALA A 64 -17.23 -4.11 3.15
C ALA A 64 -16.01 -4.55 2.30
N PHE A 65 -14.87 -4.82 2.94
CA PHE A 65 -13.67 -5.36 2.30
C PHE A 65 -13.63 -6.88 2.47
N GLY A 66 -13.96 -7.64 1.43
CA GLY A 66 -14.09 -9.09 1.49
C GLY A 66 -13.05 -9.82 2.37
N LYS A 67 -13.49 -10.25 3.57
CA LYS A 67 -12.94 -11.27 4.49
C LYS A 67 -11.44 -11.26 4.86
N ARG A 68 -10.56 -10.43 4.29
CA ARG A 68 -9.09 -10.65 4.42
C ARG A 68 -8.28 -9.50 5.03
N VAL A 69 -8.86 -8.35 5.32
CA VAL A 69 -8.07 -7.16 5.69
C VAL A 69 -7.74 -7.10 7.20
N PHE A 70 -8.47 -7.80 8.08
CA PHE A 70 -8.31 -7.60 9.53
C PHE A 70 -8.28 -8.85 10.43
N GLU A 71 -8.31 -10.08 9.89
CA GLU A 71 -8.06 -11.25 10.74
C GLU A 71 -6.61 -11.24 11.22
N ARG A 72 -6.40 -11.10 12.55
CA ARG A 72 -5.10 -11.31 13.21
C ARG A 72 -4.69 -12.77 13.03
N THR A 73 -4.15 -13.08 11.87
CA THR A 73 -3.66 -14.42 11.54
C THR A 73 -2.32 -14.60 12.22
N LEU A 74 -2.22 -15.64 13.06
CA LEU A 74 -0.95 -16.02 13.65
C LEU A 74 -0.03 -16.57 12.54
N PRO A 75 1.28 -16.30 12.62
CA PRO A 75 2.24 -16.98 11.76
C PRO A 75 2.25 -18.49 11.99
N ASP A 76 2.83 -19.25 11.05
CA ASP A 76 3.11 -20.67 11.26
C ASP A 76 3.83 -20.90 12.59
N ALA A 77 3.53 -22.02 13.26
CA ALA A 77 4.10 -22.34 14.58
C ALA A 77 5.64 -22.22 14.59
N GLU A 78 6.26 -22.61 13.47
CA GLU A 78 7.68 -22.52 13.23
C GLU A 78 8.23 -21.10 13.07
N VAL A 79 7.44 -20.19 12.49
CA VAL A 79 7.78 -18.77 12.36
C VAL A 79 7.55 -18.09 13.70
N LEU A 80 6.41 -18.37 14.36
CA LEU A 80 6.09 -17.88 15.69
C LEU A 80 7.18 -18.23 16.71
N ALA A 81 7.65 -19.48 16.74
CA ALA A 81 8.74 -19.90 17.59
C ALA A 81 10.04 -19.14 17.29
N ALA A 82 10.33 -18.87 16.01
CA ALA A 82 11.49 -18.08 15.61
C ALA A 82 11.36 -16.62 16.10
N ARG A 83 10.18 -16.00 15.96
CA ARG A 83 9.93 -14.63 16.44
C ARG A 83 10.06 -14.51 17.96
N ILE A 84 9.49 -15.46 18.70
CA ILE A 84 9.61 -15.52 20.17
C ILE A 84 11.08 -15.69 20.59
N THR A 85 11.82 -16.53 19.88
CA THR A 85 13.25 -16.74 20.15
C THR A 85 14.03 -15.44 19.93
N GLU A 86 13.74 -14.72 18.85
CA GLU A 86 14.42 -13.46 18.52
C GLU A 86 14.09 -12.34 19.51
N LEU A 87 12.84 -12.25 19.97
CA LEU A 87 12.45 -11.36 21.06
C LEU A 87 13.17 -11.71 22.37
N SER A 88 13.31 -13.01 22.67
CA SER A 88 14.03 -13.48 23.85
C SER A 88 15.52 -13.13 23.79
N LYS A 89 16.16 -13.24 22.62
CA LYS A 89 17.55 -12.79 22.41
C LYS A 89 17.68 -11.28 22.62
N THR A 90 16.76 -10.50 22.05
CA THR A 90 16.73 -9.04 22.19
C THR A 90 16.62 -8.65 23.66
N LEU A 91 15.70 -9.26 24.39
CA LEU A 91 15.53 -9.04 25.83
C LEU A 91 16.80 -9.37 26.62
N ALA A 92 17.44 -10.52 26.33
CA ALA A 92 18.68 -10.91 26.99
C ALA A 92 19.82 -9.91 26.73
N ASN A 93 19.93 -9.38 25.51
CA ASN A 93 20.91 -8.36 25.14
C ASN A 93 20.65 -7.04 25.88
N SER A 94 19.39 -6.57 25.92
CA SER A 94 19.02 -5.36 26.67
C SER A 94 19.31 -5.51 28.17
N GLN A 95 18.97 -6.66 28.77
CA GLN A 95 19.30 -6.95 30.16
C GLN A 95 20.81 -6.94 30.41
N LYS A 96 21.61 -7.49 29.49
CA LYS A 96 23.07 -7.45 29.57
C LYS A 96 23.62 -6.02 29.48
N GLN A 97 23.08 -5.19 28.59
CA GLN A 97 23.45 -3.77 28.48
C GLN A 97 23.15 -3.00 29.78
N VAL A 98 21.95 -3.19 30.36
CA VAL A 98 21.60 -2.57 31.65
C VAL A 98 22.59 -3.01 32.75
N LYS A 99 22.94 -4.31 32.82
CA LYS A 99 23.95 -4.81 33.76
C LYS A 99 25.33 -4.16 33.55
N GLN A 100 25.74 -3.99 32.29
CA GLN A 100 27.01 -3.34 31.95
C GLN A 100 27.01 -1.85 32.32
N PHE A 101 25.89 -1.16 32.10
CA PHE A 101 25.71 0.23 32.46
C PHE A 101 25.78 0.43 33.98
N ASN A 102 25.09 -0.43 34.74
CA ASN A 102 25.18 -0.43 36.21
C ASN A 102 26.62 -0.67 36.68
N ALA A 103 27.33 -1.65 36.09
CA ALA A 103 28.73 -1.88 36.42
C ALA A 103 29.66 -0.70 36.06
N LEU A 104 29.33 0.07 35.02
CA LEU A 104 30.06 1.28 34.66
C LEU A 104 29.80 2.40 35.67
N LEU A 105 28.55 2.60 36.08
CA LEU A 105 28.17 3.55 37.13
C LEU A 105 28.85 3.22 38.47
N ASP A 106 28.94 1.93 38.82
CA ASP A 106 29.64 1.50 40.04
C ASP A 106 31.14 1.79 39.98
N ARG A 107 31.79 1.53 38.83
CA ARG A 107 33.21 1.89 38.63
C ARG A 107 33.42 3.40 38.68
N LEU A 108 32.50 4.18 38.10
CA LEU A 108 32.56 5.65 38.12
C LEU A 108 32.41 6.18 39.55
N ARG A 109 31.46 5.65 40.33
CA ARG A 109 31.34 5.97 41.77
C ARG A 109 32.59 5.63 42.54
N GLY A 110 33.18 4.46 42.29
CA GLY A 110 34.45 4.05 42.90
C GLY A 110 35.57 5.05 42.61
N LYS A 111 35.69 5.47 41.34
CA LYS A 111 36.71 6.45 40.93
C LYS A 111 36.50 7.82 41.56
N LEU A 112 35.25 8.28 41.64
CA LEU A 112 34.91 9.54 42.34
C LEU A 112 35.29 9.46 43.83
N GLY A 113 35.08 8.32 44.48
CA GLY A 113 35.52 8.10 45.86
C GLY A 113 37.04 8.11 46.04
N GLU A 114 37.79 7.55 45.09
CA GLU A 114 39.27 7.64 45.11
C GLU A 114 39.75 9.09 44.99
N VAL A 115 39.14 9.88 44.11
CA VAL A 115 39.50 11.31 43.92
C VAL A 115 39.18 12.11 45.19
N GLU A 116 38.02 11.88 45.79
CA GLU A 116 37.59 12.50 47.04
C GLU A 116 38.57 12.26 48.21
N SER A 117 39.16 11.07 48.28
CA SER A 117 40.17 10.74 49.31
C SER A 117 41.47 11.55 49.18
N ARG A 118 41.74 12.13 48.01
CA ARG A 118 42.95 12.91 47.69
C ARG A 118 42.73 14.43 47.72
N LEU A 119 41.50 14.89 47.95
CA LEU A 119 41.15 16.32 48.00
C LEU A 119 41.43 16.93 49.37
N GLU A 120 41.81 18.21 49.37
CA GLU A 120 41.93 19.04 50.57
C GLU A 120 40.56 19.28 51.24
N ALA A 121 40.57 19.62 52.54
CA ALA A 121 39.35 19.70 53.36
C ALA A 121 38.29 20.67 52.81
N GLU A 122 38.69 21.75 52.15
CA GLU A 122 37.77 22.73 51.56
C GLU A 122 37.05 22.21 50.29
N SER A 123 37.60 21.21 49.60
CA SER A 123 37.06 20.70 48.32
C SER A 123 36.17 19.46 48.46
N ARG A 124 36.18 18.80 49.64
CA ARG A 124 35.32 17.64 49.94
C ARG A 124 33.80 17.90 49.82
N PRO A 125 33.23 18.99 50.37
CA PRO A 125 31.78 19.19 50.31
C PRO A 125 31.26 19.34 48.86
N ILE A 126 32.05 19.95 47.97
CA ILE A 126 31.71 20.07 46.54
C ILE A 126 31.64 18.70 45.86
N MET A 127 32.53 17.78 46.23
CA MET A 127 32.55 16.42 45.69
C MET A 127 31.38 15.57 46.24
N GLU A 128 31.01 15.76 47.51
CA GLU A 128 29.83 15.11 48.10
C GLU A 128 28.54 15.54 47.40
N ASP A 129 28.37 16.84 47.15
CA ASP A 129 27.21 17.38 46.41
C ASP A 129 27.12 16.80 45.00
N LEU A 130 28.25 16.71 44.28
CA LEU A 130 28.29 16.12 42.94
C LEU A 130 27.91 14.63 42.96
N LYS A 131 28.41 13.85 43.94
CA LYS A 131 28.05 12.44 44.09
C LYS A 131 26.58 12.26 44.45
N ALA A 132 26.02 13.13 45.29
CA ALA A 132 24.62 13.14 45.66
C ALA A 132 23.72 13.44 44.46
N TRP A 133 24.08 14.44 43.65
CA TRP A 133 23.38 14.76 42.41
C TRP A 133 23.41 13.58 41.42
N ILE A 134 24.58 13.01 41.14
CA ILE A 134 24.71 11.84 40.24
C ILE A 134 23.87 10.66 40.75
N ARG A 135 23.86 10.39 42.06
CA ARG A 135 23.04 9.31 42.64
C ARG A 135 21.56 9.57 42.38
N LYS A 136 21.08 10.79 42.64
CA LYS A 136 19.68 11.17 42.43
C LYS A 136 19.25 11.05 40.97
N GLU A 137 20.08 11.53 40.03
CA GLU A 137 19.80 11.40 38.59
C GLU A 137 19.76 9.93 38.13
N VAL A 138 20.67 9.09 38.63
CA VAL A 138 20.67 7.65 38.34
C VAL A 138 19.44 6.97 38.93
N GLU A 139 19.04 7.30 40.16
CA GLU A 139 17.84 6.75 40.80
C GLU A 139 16.58 7.13 40.03
N LEU A 140 16.44 8.40 39.61
CA LEU A 140 15.35 8.87 38.75
C LEU A 140 15.32 8.15 37.40
N ALA A 141 16.48 7.84 36.81
CA ALA A 141 16.58 7.10 35.56
C ALA A 141 16.33 5.58 35.71
N MET A 142 16.48 5.03 36.93
CA MET A 142 16.32 3.61 37.25
C MET A 142 14.99 3.26 37.93
N GLU A 143 14.19 4.24 38.34
CA GLU A 143 12.83 4.00 38.79
C GLU A 143 12.10 3.18 37.71
N PRO A 144 11.49 2.02 38.06
CA PRO A 144 10.72 1.25 37.11
C PRO A 144 9.53 2.11 36.70
N GLY A 145 9.67 2.85 35.61
CA GLY A 145 8.58 3.58 35.01
C GLY A 145 7.40 2.62 34.84
N THR A 146 6.18 3.10 35.11
CA THR A 146 4.96 2.36 34.81
C THR A 146 5.09 1.73 33.44
N VAL A 147 5.05 0.40 33.37
CA VAL A 147 5.28 -0.33 32.12
C VAL A 147 4.33 0.25 31.08
N ASN A 148 4.89 0.92 30.07
CA ASN A 148 4.12 1.66 29.10
C ASN A 148 3.21 0.66 28.36
N PRO A 149 1.86 0.73 28.50
CA PRO A 149 0.95 -0.21 27.86
C PRO A 149 1.16 -0.28 26.34
N MET A 150 1.58 0.84 25.75
CA MET A 150 1.93 0.95 24.34
C MET A 150 3.17 0.13 23.96
N ALA A 151 4.18 0.08 24.83
CA ALA A 151 5.37 -0.74 24.62
C ALA A 151 5.06 -2.25 24.74
N ILE A 152 4.12 -2.63 25.61
CA ILE A 152 3.61 -4.00 25.69
C ILE A 152 2.83 -4.34 24.41
N LYS A 153 1.92 -3.46 23.98
CA LYS A 153 1.15 -3.62 22.74
C LYS A 153 2.07 -3.77 21.54
N ASP A 154 3.13 -2.96 21.45
CA ASP A 154 4.15 -3.05 20.42
C ASP A 154 4.92 -4.38 20.46
N ALA A 155 5.32 -4.84 21.64
CA ALA A 155 6.01 -6.12 21.81
C ALA A 155 5.13 -7.33 21.47
N VAL A 156 3.81 -7.23 21.69
CA VAL A 156 2.85 -8.25 21.23
C VAL A 156 2.67 -8.14 19.71
N LEU A 157 2.62 -6.93 19.16
CA LEU A 157 2.47 -6.72 17.72
C LEU A 157 3.67 -7.27 16.93
N SER A 158 4.89 -7.17 17.44
CA SER A 158 6.10 -7.74 16.79
C SER A 158 6.11 -9.27 16.76
N ILE A 159 5.34 -9.92 17.63
CA ILE A 159 5.15 -11.38 17.55
C ILE A 159 4.26 -11.72 16.35
N ILE A 160 3.22 -10.91 16.11
CA ILE A 160 2.21 -11.19 15.09
C ILE A 160 2.64 -10.65 13.72
N THR A 161 3.37 -9.54 13.71
CA THR A 161 3.74 -8.79 12.50
C THR A 161 5.23 -8.46 12.51
N ALA A 162 5.83 -8.42 11.33
CA ALA A 162 7.20 -7.96 11.14
C ALA A 162 7.22 -6.82 10.12
N GLN A 163 7.96 -5.76 10.41
CA GLN A 163 8.11 -4.66 9.48
C GLN A 163 9.21 -4.95 8.46
N VAL A 164 8.98 -4.60 7.21
CA VAL A 164 9.99 -4.68 6.16
C VAL A 164 10.19 -3.32 5.52
N THR A 165 11.45 -2.89 5.40
CA THR A 165 11.86 -1.67 4.69
C THR A 165 12.63 -2.04 3.43
N VAL A 166 12.25 -1.45 2.29
CA VAL A 166 12.86 -1.73 0.98
C VAL A 166 13.77 -0.59 0.53
N LEU A 167 15.07 -0.84 0.44
CA LEU A 167 16.06 0.10 -0.09
C LEU A 167 16.34 -0.13 -1.58
N PRO A 168 16.63 0.95 -2.35
CA PRO A 168 16.74 2.35 -1.92
C PRO A 168 15.40 3.11 -1.88
N SER A 169 14.30 2.46 -2.26
CA SER A 169 13.00 3.10 -2.46
C SER A 169 12.35 3.68 -1.19
N LYS A 170 12.76 3.20 -0.01
CA LYS A 170 12.21 3.52 1.32
C LYS A 170 10.72 3.18 1.49
N HIS A 171 10.22 2.22 0.71
CA HIS A 171 8.89 1.66 0.99
C HIS A 171 8.93 0.80 2.26
N ASP A 172 7.86 0.87 3.03
CA ASP A 172 7.66 0.07 4.25
C ASP A 172 6.35 -0.70 4.14
N PHE A 173 6.37 -1.96 4.54
CA PHE A 173 5.18 -2.80 4.63
C PHE A 173 5.26 -3.75 5.82
N LEU A 174 4.11 -4.31 6.21
CA LEU A 174 4.01 -5.29 7.29
C LEU A 174 3.80 -6.69 6.71
N VAL A 175 4.49 -7.66 7.30
CA VAL A 175 4.31 -9.09 7.02
C VAL A 175 3.47 -9.70 8.14
N GLU A 176 2.29 -10.20 7.76
CA GLU A 176 1.31 -10.78 8.69
C GLU A 176 1.11 -12.27 8.41
N GLY A 177 0.74 -13.01 9.45
CA GLY A 177 0.39 -14.43 9.33
C GLY A 177 1.44 -15.25 8.60
N HIS A 178 0.99 -15.96 7.55
CA HIS A 178 1.77 -16.92 6.78
C HIS A 178 2.37 -16.35 5.49
N ASP A 179 2.30 -15.03 5.30
CA ASP A 179 2.71 -14.43 4.05
C ASP A 179 4.23 -14.52 3.84
N SER A 180 4.59 -14.75 2.57
CA SER A 180 5.94 -14.47 2.12
C SER A 180 6.18 -12.96 2.01
N LEU A 181 7.45 -12.55 2.00
CA LEU A 181 7.84 -11.16 1.81
C LEU A 181 7.24 -10.57 0.53
N LEU A 182 7.17 -11.37 -0.56
CA LEU A 182 6.58 -10.94 -1.82
C LEU A 182 5.06 -10.72 -1.71
N GLU A 183 4.32 -11.63 -1.08
CA GLU A 183 2.86 -11.49 -0.94
C GLU A 183 2.49 -10.29 -0.08
N ALA A 184 3.21 -10.08 1.01
CA ALA A 184 3.04 -8.92 1.87
C ALA A 184 3.35 -7.61 1.13
N ALA A 185 4.42 -7.57 0.34
CA ALA A 185 4.76 -6.40 -0.47
C ALA A 185 3.71 -6.09 -1.54
N MET A 186 3.25 -7.12 -2.28
CA MET A 186 2.21 -6.93 -3.31
C MET A 186 0.88 -6.46 -2.70
N ARG A 187 0.50 -6.98 -1.52
CA ARG A 187 -0.69 -6.53 -0.81
C ARG A 187 -0.58 -5.08 -0.35
N ALA A 188 0.62 -4.65 0.03
CA ALA A 188 0.91 -3.27 0.36
C ALA A 188 1.10 -2.37 -0.88
N GLY A 189 0.78 -2.87 -2.08
CA GLY A 189 0.89 -2.11 -3.32
C GLY A 189 2.31 -1.87 -3.80
N ILE A 190 3.34 -2.55 -3.25
CA ILE A 190 4.74 -2.30 -3.62
C ILE A 190 5.12 -3.14 -4.86
N PRO A 191 5.45 -2.50 -6.00
CA PRO A 191 5.64 -3.20 -7.27
C PRO A 191 7.06 -3.80 -7.41
N LEU A 192 7.37 -4.77 -6.54
CA LEU A 192 8.62 -5.54 -6.59
C LEU A 192 8.76 -6.34 -7.89
N ASN A 193 9.98 -6.75 -8.21
CA ASN A 193 10.22 -7.66 -9.32
C ASN A 193 9.83 -9.10 -8.99
N TYR A 194 9.01 -9.74 -9.83
CA TYR A 194 8.62 -11.15 -9.71
C TYR A 194 8.10 -11.69 -11.05
N GLY A 195 7.80 -13.00 -11.11
CA GLY A 195 7.17 -13.61 -12.29
C GLY A 195 6.28 -14.81 -11.96
N CYS A 196 6.79 -15.80 -11.23
CA CYS A 196 6.00 -16.99 -10.84
C CYS A 196 5.40 -16.91 -9.42
N SER A 197 6.03 -16.16 -8.52
CA SER A 197 5.71 -16.14 -7.07
C SER A 197 5.71 -17.54 -6.41
N GLY A 198 6.43 -18.50 -6.99
CA GLY A 198 6.47 -19.90 -6.56
C GLY A 198 7.87 -20.49 -6.46
N GLY A 199 8.92 -19.66 -6.52
CA GLY A 199 10.30 -20.10 -6.30
C GLY A 199 11.05 -20.65 -7.52
N ASN A 200 10.52 -20.49 -8.73
CA ASN A 200 11.10 -21.13 -9.93
C ASN A 200 11.88 -20.16 -10.84
N CYS A 201 11.45 -18.90 -10.93
CA CYS A 201 12.02 -17.95 -11.91
C CYS A 201 13.21 -17.12 -11.39
N GLY A 202 13.43 -17.05 -10.08
CA GLY A 202 14.49 -16.23 -9.48
C GLY A 202 14.33 -14.70 -9.55
N LEU A 203 13.32 -14.18 -10.27
CA LEU A 203 13.10 -12.73 -10.45
C LEU A 203 12.87 -11.96 -9.14
N CYS A 204 12.28 -12.60 -8.12
CA CYS A 204 12.07 -12.00 -6.80
C CYS A 204 13.30 -12.14 -5.88
N LYS A 205 14.50 -12.30 -6.45
CA LYS A 205 15.73 -12.37 -5.67
C LYS A 205 16.06 -10.99 -5.11
N ALA A 206 16.30 -10.93 -3.81
CA ALA A 206 16.63 -9.70 -3.08
C ALA A 206 17.66 -10.01 -2.01
N ARG A 207 18.36 -8.97 -1.53
CA ARG A 207 19.39 -9.11 -0.50
C ARG A 207 18.88 -8.62 0.84
N VAL A 208 19.06 -9.42 1.89
CA VAL A 208 18.78 -9.00 3.27
C VAL A 208 19.96 -8.19 3.79
N LEU A 209 19.71 -6.97 4.24
CA LEU A 209 20.70 -6.06 4.81
C LEU A 209 20.76 -6.17 6.34
N SER A 210 19.60 -6.33 6.97
CA SER A 210 19.45 -6.52 8.40
C SER A 210 18.15 -7.25 8.73
N GLY A 211 18.08 -7.82 9.93
CA GLY A 211 16.96 -8.63 10.40
C GLY A 211 17.11 -10.12 10.07
N GLU A 212 16.18 -10.92 10.58
CA GLU A 212 16.13 -12.37 10.39
C GLU A 212 14.95 -12.75 9.47
N VAL A 213 15.20 -13.66 8.54
CA VAL A 213 14.19 -14.23 7.63
C VAL A 213 14.17 -15.74 7.77
N LYS A 214 13.01 -16.34 7.46
CA LYS A 214 12.85 -17.80 7.46
C LYS A 214 12.25 -18.28 6.15
N LYS A 215 12.85 -19.33 5.59
CA LYS A 215 12.31 -20.04 4.44
C LYS A 215 11.06 -20.81 4.87
N THR A 216 9.92 -20.51 4.25
CA THR A 216 8.62 -21.14 4.54
C THR A 216 8.13 -22.00 3.39
N ARG A 217 8.69 -21.83 2.18
CA ARG A 217 8.27 -22.57 0.98
C ARG A 217 9.47 -23.20 0.30
N HIS A 218 9.24 -24.38 -0.29
CA HIS A 218 10.22 -24.99 -1.17
C HIS A 218 10.37 -24.14 -2.45
N HIS A 219 11.56 -24.20 -3.05
CA HIS A 219 11.84 -23.55 -4.33
C HIS A 219 12.93 -24.33 -5.06
N ASP A 220 12.79 -24.44 -6.38
CA ASP A 220 13.72 -25.17 -7.23
C ASP A 220 14.84 -24.27 -7.79
N PHE A 221 14.64 -22.93 -7.76
CA PHE A 221 15.65 -21.99 -8.21
C PHE A 221 16.91 -22.07 -7.34
N VAL A 222 18.06 -22.25 -7.98
CA VAL A 222 19.35 -22.39 -7.29
C VAL A 222 19.96 -21.01 -7.05
N ILE A 223 20.06 -20.62 -5.78
CA ILE A 223 20.91 -19.51 -5.34
C ILE A 223 22.29 -20.09 -5.02
N SER A 224 23.34 -19.53 -5.62
CA SER A 224 24.71 -19.99 -5.41
C SER A 224 25.17 -19.78 -3.96
N GLU A 225 26.15 -20.55 -3.49
CA GLU A 225 26.68 -20.37 -2.13
C GLU A 225 27.24 -18.96 -1.87
N PRO A 226 27.98 -18.32 -2.80
CA PRO A 226 28.41 -16.94 -2.63
C PRO A 226 27.25 -15.96 -2.47
N GLU A 227 26.17 -16.14 -3.23
CA GLU A 227 24.98 -15.29 -3.11
C GLU A 227 24.26 -15.50 -1.77
N LYS A 228 24.14 -16.75 -1.30
CA LYS A 228 23.59 -17.04 0.04
C LYS A 228 24.42 -16.38 1.14
N ASN A 229 25.75 -16.45 1.03
CA ASN A 229 26.67 -15.81 1.99
C ASN A 229 26.57 -14.28 1.96
N GLN A 230 26.16 -13.70 0.84
CA GLN A 230 25.88 -12.26 0.70
C GLN A 230 24.47 -11.87 1.17
N GLY A 231 23.66 -12.82 1.66
CA GLY A 231 22.31 -12.57 2.16
C GLY A 231 21.21 -12.57 1.09
N TYR A 232 21.46 -13.11 -0.10
CA TYR A 232 20.42 -13.22 -1.13
C TYR A 232 19.40 -14.32 -0.82
N ILE A 233 18.13 -13.97 -0.99
CA ILE A 233 16.96 -14.83 -0.78
C ILE A 233 15.95 -14.66 -1.90
N LEU A 234 14.99 -15.59 -2.01
CA LEU A 234 13.78 -15.39 -2.81
C LEU A 234 12.65 -14.87 -1.94
N LEU A 235 12.14 -13.67 -2.24
CA LEU A 235 11.06 -13.06 -1.46
C LEU A 235 9.76 -13.88 -1.46
N CYS A 236 9.49 -14.65 -2.52
CA CYS A 236 8.30 -15.51 -2.60
C CYS A 236 8.37 -16.80 -1.76
N SER A 237 9.55 -17.11 -1.19
CA SER A 237 9.77 -18.36 -0.43
C SER A 237 10.21 -18.13 1.01
N ASN A 238 10.36 -16.87 1.41
CA ASN A 238 10.83 -16.47 2.73
C ASN A 238 9.87 -15.47 3.36
N THR A 239 9.74 -15.53 4.68
CA THR A 239 8.99 -14.58 5.51
C THR A 239 9.92 -13.88 6.50
N ALA A 240 9.46 -12.79 7.10
CA ALA A 240 10.21 -12.03 8.11
C ALA A 240 10.00 -12.60 9.52
N VAL A 241 11.11 -12.81 10.24
CA VAL A 241 11.13 -13.26 11.65
C VAL A 241 11.25 -12.07 12.60
N SER A 242 12.05 -11.07 12.23
CA SER A 242 12.13 -9.78 12.92
C SER A 242 11.84 -8.64 11.95
N ASP A 243 12.02 -7.39 12.36
CA ASP A 243 11.99 -6.28 11.42
C ASP A 243 13.20 -6.41 10.46
N VAL A 244 12.95 -6.38 9.15
CA VAL A 244 13.92 -6.68 8.10
C VAL A 244 14.14 -5.48 7.19
N VAL A 245 15.38 -5.21 6.82
CA VAL A 245 15.71 -4.29 5.71
C VAL A 245 16.20 -5.10 4.53
N ILE A 246 15.54 -4.95 3.37
CA ILE A 246 15.93 -5.61 2.13
C ILE A 246 16.38 -4.59 1.07
N GLU A 247 17.32 -5.01 0.23
CA GLU A 247 17.66 -4.33 -1.01
C GLU A 247 16.97 -5.04 -2.18
N ALA A 248 16.06 -4.33 -2.84
CA ALA A 248 15.30 -4.84 -3.98
C ALA A 248 14.90 -3.72 -4.94
N ALA A 249 14.80 -4.06 -6.22
CA ALA A 249 14.26 -3.15 -7.22
C ALA A 249 12.73 -3.04 -7.09
N VAL A 250 12.23 -1.81 -7.00
CA VAL A 250 10.81 -1.46 -7.02
C VAL A 250 10.56 -0.71 -8.32
N ALA A 251 9.54 -1.11 -9.10
CA ALA A 251 9.17 -0.36 -10.30
C ALA A 251 8.63 1.01 -9.91
N GLY A 252 9.27 2.07 -10.38
CA GLY A 252 8.82 3.45 -10.23
C GLY A 252 8.16 4.01 -11.48
N SER A 253 8.33 3.35 -12.62
CA SER A 253 7.73 3.76 -13.90
C SER A 253 7.31 2.57 -14.76
N VAL A 254 6.61 2.87 -15.84
CA VAL A 254 6.19 1.88 -16.84
C VAL A 254 7.36 1.16 -17.50
N GLN A 255 8.55 1.77 -17.56
CA GLN A 255 9.74 1.16 -18.17
C GLN A 255 10.33 0.04 -17.29
N ASP A 256 10.01 0.02 -16.00
CA ASP A 256 10.48 -1.00 -15.06
C ASP A 256 9.66 -2.30 -15.13
N ILE A 257 8.56 -2.30 -15.88
CA ILE A 257 7.67 -3.44 -16.08
C ILE A 257 7.92 -4.06 -17.46
N PRO A 258 8.28 -5.36 -17.53
CA PRO A 258 8.51 -6.01 -18.81
C PRO A 258 7.20 -6.27 -19.55
N PHE A 259 7.26 -6.18 -20.88
CA PHE A 259 6.22 -6.73 -21.74
C PHE A 259 6.18 -8.27 -21.62
N GLN A 260 4.98 -8.82 -21.49
CA GLN A 260 4.71 -10.23 -21.20
C GLN A 260 3.63 -10.75 -22.15
N GLN A 261 3.73 -12.04 -22.47
CA GLN A 261 2.68 -12.79 -23.16
C GLN A 261 2.29 -13.97 -22.29
N ILE A 262 1.02 -14.02 -21.86
CA ILE A 262 0.53 -14.99 -20.88
C ILE A 262 -0.78 -15.60 -21.36
N GLY A 263 -0.85 -16.92 -21.41
CA GLY A 263 -2.12 -17.63 -21.59
C GLY A 263 -2.89 -17.70 -20.26
N ALA A 264 -4.02 -17.00 -20.17
CA ALA A 264 -4.90 -17.02 -19.02
C ALA A 264 -6.21 -17.77 -19.34
N ARG A 265 -6.88 -18.30 -18.32
CA ARG A 265 -8.18 -18.98 -18.50
C ARG A 265 -9.33 -18.12 -18.03
N VAL A 266 -10.45 -18.17 -18.75
CA VAL A 266 -11.70 -17.57 -18.30
C VAL A 266 -12.16 -18.27 -17.03
N LYS A 267 -12.11 -17.58 -15.89
CA LYS A 267 -12.58 -18.11 -14.61
C LYS A 267 -14.08 -17.90 -14.46
N THR A 268 -14.57 -16.72 -14.81
CA THR A 268 -15.99 -16.35 -14.71
C THR A 268 -16.29 -15.21 -15.68
N MET A 269 -17.52 -15.18 -16.18
CA MET A 269 -18.07 -14.06 -16.94
C MET A 269 -19.32 -13.56 -16.22
N GLY A 270 -19.36 -12.27 -15.88
CA GLY A 270 -20.49 -11.64 -15.21
C GLY A 270 -21.20 -10.66 -16.13
N HIS A 271 -22.38 -11.01 -16.62
CA HIS A 271 -23.22 -10.08 -17.38
C HIS A 271 -23.90 -9.10 -16.42
N ILE A 272 -23.53 -7.82 -16.51
CA ILE A 272 -24.12 -6.75 -15.71
C ILE A 272 -25.35 -6.18 -16.40
N SER A 273 -25.30 -6.10 -17.73
CA SER A 273 -26.44 -5.76 -18.58
C SER A 273 -26.28 -6.44 -19.94
N GLU A 274 -27.23 -6.23 -20.86
CA GLU A 274 -27.15 -6.73 -22.24
C GLU A 274 -25.90 -6.22 -22.99
N ASP A 275 -25.40 -5.05 -22.61
CA ASP A 275 -24.27 -4.38 -23.28
C ASP A 275 -23.02 -4.29 -22.40
N MET A 276 -22.98 -4.95 -21.24
CA MET A 276 -21.85 -4.84 -20.30
C MET A 276 -21.50 -6.18 -19.64
N LEU A 277 -20.26 -6.61 -19.80
CA LEU A 277 -19.72 -7.87 -19.29
C LEU A 277 -18.45 -7.62 -18.45
N LEU A 278 -18.36 -8.29 -17.30
CA LEU A 278 -17.14 -8.39 -16.51
C LEU A 278 -16.45 -9.72 -16.81
N LEU A 279 -15.27 -9.65 -17.43
CA LEU A 279 -14.48 -10.82 -17.75
C LEU A 279 -13.42 -11.03 -16.66
N HIS A 280 -13.48 -12.19 -16.00
CA HIS A 280 -12.48 -12.60 -15.02
C HIS A 280 -11.53 -13.62 -15.64
N LEU A 281 -10.29 -13.21 -15.91
CA LEU A 281 -9.22 -14.09 -16.33
C LEU A 281 -8.35 -14.52 -15.13
N GLN A 282 -7.99 -15.79 -15.09
CA GLN A 282 -7.05 -16.32 -14.12
C GLN A 282 -5.74 -16.75 -14.79
N THR A 283 -4.63 -16.17 -14.34
CA THR A 283 -3.30 -16.53 -14.82
C THR A 283 -2.81 -17.85 -14.19
N PRO A 284 -1.94 -18.60 -14.89
CA PRO A 284 -1.34 -19.80 -14.36
C PRO A 284 -0.43 -19.45 -13.17
N ARG A 285 -0.22 -20.42 -12.27
CA ARG A 285 0.65 -20.20 -11.10
C ARG A 285 2.12 -19.98 -11.49
N THR A 286 2.53 -20.48 -12.65
CA THR A 286 3.91 -20.41 -13.14
C THR A 286 4.25 -19.08 -13.81
N GLN A 287 3.24 -18.34 -14.29
CA GLN A 287 3.43 -17.09 -15.00
C GLN A 287 2.28 -16.14 -14.67
N ARG A 288 2.58 -15.09 -13.90
CA ARG A 288 1.62 -14.07 -13.46
C ARG A 288 1.85 -12.79 -14.24
N LEU A 289 0.80 -11.98 -14.37
CA LEU A 289 0.90 -10.69 -15.04
C LEU A 289 1.44 -9.66 -14.05
N ARG A 290 2.64 -9.13 -14.33
CA ARG A 290 3.17 -7.98 -13.61
C ARG A 290 2.74 -6.70 -14.34
N PHE A 291 2.06 -5.80 -13.65
CA PHE A 291 1.56 -4.52 -14.20
C PHE A 291 1.44 -3.45 -13.12
N LEU A 292 1.30 -2.18 -13.53
CA LEU A 292 0.95 -1.07 -12.65
C LEU A 292 -0.55 -0.74 -12.81
N ALA A 293 -1.18 -0.30 -11.72
CA ALA A 293 -2.60 0.06 -11.73
C ALA A 293 -2.89 1.12 -12.81
N GLY A 294 -4.00 0.95 -13.54
CA GLY A 294 -4.41 1.81 -14.64
C GLY A 294 -3.86 1.45 -16.03
N GLN A 295 -2.91 0.50 -16.12
CA GLN A 295 -2.40 0.00 -17.41
C GLN A 295 -3.41 -0.87 -18.18
N SER A 296 -3.15 -1.01 -19.48
CA SER A 296 -3.93 -1.82 -20.42
C SER A 296 -3.14 -3.02 -20.93
N VAL A 297 -3.85 -3.98 -21.49
CA VAL A 297 -3.29 -5.14 -22.21
C VAL A 297 -4.11 -5.40 -23.47
N THR A 298 -3.51 -6.07 -24.44
CA THR A 298 -4.25 -6.65 -25.56
C THR A 298 -4.70 -8.05 -25.17
N LEU A 299 -6.01 -8.29 -25.20
CA LEU A 299 -6.58 -9.63 -25.11
C LEU A 299 -6.71 -10.20 -26.51
N ARG A 300 -6.32 -11.47 -26.68
CA ARG A 300 -6.42 -12.20 -27.94
C ARG A 300 -7.11 -13.55 -27.70
N VAL A 301 -8.13 -13.85 -28.53
CA VAL A 301 -8.84 -15.13 -28.52
C VAL A 301 -8.73 -15.74 -29.91
N GLY A 302 -8.11 -16.92 -29.98
CA GLY A 302 -7.73 -17.53 -31.26
C GLY A 302 -6.81 -16.61 -32.08
N GLN A 303 -6.88 -16.69 -33.41
CA GLN A 303 -6.01 -15.90 -34.31
C GLN A 303 -6.64 -14.58 -34.78
N SER A 304 -7.93 -14.38 -34.55
CA SER A 304 -8.71 -13.35 -35.27
C SER A 304 -9.36 -12.30 -34.37
N PHE A 305 -9.55 -12.59 -33.08
CA PHE A 305 -10.23 -11.68 -32.17
C PHE A 305 -9.22 -11.06 -31.22
N SER A 306 -9.07 -9.75 -31.28
CA SER A 306 -8.24 -9.02 -30.32
C SER A 306 -8.79 -7.63 -30.01
N ALA A 307 -8.64 -7.21 -28.75
CA ALA A 307 -8.92 -5.84 -28.34
C ALA A 307 -7.94 -5.40 -27.24
N GLU A 308 -7.57 -4.12 -27.27
CA GLU A 308 -6.87 -3.48 -26.16
C GLU A 308 -7.89 -3.08 -25.10
N LEU A 309 -7.66 -3.52 -23.86
CA LEU A 309 -8.56 -3.26 -22.74
C LEU A 309 -7.76 -2.84 -21.50
N PRO A 310 -8.26 -1.83 -20.76
CA PRO A 310 -7.70 -1.49 -19.46
C PRO A 310 -7.92 -2.61 -18.45
N ILE A 311 -6.90 -2.86 -17.62
CA ILE A 311 -7.02 -3.79 -16.50
C ILE A 311 -7.85 -3.11 -15.40
N ALA A 312 -8.91 -3.76 -14.95
CA ALA A 312 -9.85 -3.21 -13.96
C ALA A 312 -9.62 -3.70 -12.52
N SER A 313 -8.68 -4.62 -12.31
CA SER A 313 -8.29 -5.13 -10.99
C SER A 313 -7.04 -4.42 -10.44
N CYS A 314 -6.86 -4.42 -9.11
CA CYS A 314 -5.59 -4.02 -8.51
C CYS A 314 -4.45 -4.99 -8.90
N PRO A 315 -3.21 -4.50 -9.19
CA PRO A 315 -2.01 -5.34 -9.27
C PRO A 315 -1.70 -6.11 -7.96
N CYS A 316 -2.32 -5.72 -6.85
CA CYS A 316 -2.32 -6.44 -5.58
C CYS A 316 -2.77 -7.91 -5.69
N ASP A 317 -3.65 -8.22 -6.66
CA ASP A 317 -4.12 -9.59 -6.94
C ASP A 317 -3.53 -10.07 -8.28
N ASP A 318 -2.30 -10.55 -8.21
CA ASP A 318 -1.46 -10.92 -9.35
C ASP A 318 -1.97 -12.11 -10.20
N ARG A 319 -3.01 -12.82 -9.75
CA ARG A 319 -3.58 -13.98 -10.46
C ARG A 319 -4.96 -13.74 -11.04
N ASN A 320 -5.69 -12.76 -10.55
CA ASN A 320 -7.07 -12.51 -10.95
C ASN A 320 -7.12 -11.18 -11.68
N VAL A 321 -7.15 -11.24 -13.02
CA VAL A 321 -7.17 -10.06 -13.87
C VAL A 321 -8.60 -9.82 -14.35
N LEU A 322 -9.14 -8.65 -14.08
CA LEU A 322 -10.52 -8.30 -14.40
C LEU A 322 -10.58 -7.30 -15.54
N PHE A 323 -11.55 -7.45 -16.44
CA PHE A 323 -11.81 -6.56 -17.56
C PHE A 323 -13.28 -6.20 -17.63
N HIS A 324 -13.55 -4.97 -18.06
CA HIS A 324 -14.88 -4.43 -18.23
C HIS A 324 -15.11 -4.23 -19.73
N ILE A 325 -16.02 -5.01 -20.32
CA ILE A 325 -16.20 -5.08 -21.77
C ILE A 325 -17.60 -4.60 -22.11
N SER A 326 -17.69 -3.49 -22.83
CA SER A 326 -18.93 -3.01 -23.42
C SER A 326 -19.18 -3.73 -24.74
N ARG A 327 -20.42 -4.14 -25.00
CA ARG A 327 -20.81 -4.68 -26.30
C ARG A 327 -20.82 -3.56 -27.34
N GLN A 328 -20.08 -3.76 -28.43
CA GLN A 328 -20.07 -2.87 -29.59
C GLN A 328 -20.52 -3.69 -30.79
N ARG A 329 -21.81 -3.60 -31.15
CA ARG A 329 -22.36 -4.41 -32.25
C ARG A 329 -21.59 -4.16 -33.56
N GLY A 330 -21.08 -5.22 -34.16
CA GLY A 330 -20.22 -5.17 -35.35
C GLY A 330 -18.72 -5.16 -35.04
N ASN A 331 -18.32 -5.08 -33.77
CA ASN A 331 -16.94 -5.29 -33.34
C ASN A 331 -16.72 -6.78 -33.09
N LEU A 332 -15.86 -7.38 -33.92
CA LEU A 332 -15.57 -8.80 -33.94
C LEU A 332 -15.17 -9.36 -32.56
N PHE A 333 -14.35 -8.63 -31.80
CA PHE A 333 -13.92 -9.08 -30.49
C PHE A 333 -15.06 -9.04 -29.48
N SER A 334 -15.76 -7.90 -29.37
CA SER A 334 -16.83 -7.77 -28.38
C SER A 334 -18.00 -8.72 -28.67
N ASP A 335 -18.37 -8.90 -29.93
CA ASP A 335 -19.43 -9.85 -30.31
C ASP A 335 -19.00 -11.30 -30.00
N TYR A 336 -17.74 -11.66 -30.27
CA TYR A 336 -17.22 -12.99 -29.91
C TYR A 336 -17.24 -13.23 -28.39
N VAL A 337 -16.78 -12.26 -27.59
CA VAL A 337 -16.77 -12.37 -26.12
C VAL A 337 -18.17 -12.55 -25.55
N PHE A 338 -19.18 -11.87 -26.11
CA PHE A 338 -20.55 -11.97 -25.61
C PHE A 338 -21.28 -13.23 -26.08
N ASP A 339 -21.00 -13.70 -27.31
CA ASP A 339 -21.81 -14.75 -27.94
C ASP A 339 -21.14 -16.14 -27.91
N HIS A 340 -19.81 -16.23 -27.77
CA HIS A 340 -19.06 -17.48 -27.99
C HIS A 340 -18.00 -17.81 -26.94
N LEU A 341 -17.49 -16.84 -26.18
CA LEU A 341 -16.48 -17.11 -25.14
C LEU A 341 -17.12 -17.84 -23.97
N ASP A 342 -16.49 -18.87 -23.44
CA ASP A 342 -17.02 -19.69 -22.35
C ASP A 342 -16.00 -19.86 -21.20
N GLN A 343 -16.49 -20.39 -20.07
CA GLN A 343 -15.64 -20.68 -18.92
C GLN A 343 -14.56 -21.72 -19.27
N ASN A 344 -13.34 -21.48 -18.77
CA ASN A 344 -12.10 -22.21 -19.02
C ASN A 344 -11.45 -22.00 -20.39
N ASP A 345 -12.05 -21.20 -21.27
CA ASP A 345 -11.41 -20.83 -22.53
C ASP A 345 -10.07 -20.14 -22.30
N LEU A 346 -9.14 -20.38 -23.23
CA LEU A 346 -7.83 -19.78 -23.22
C LEU A 346 -7.88 -18.41 -23.88
N VAL A 347 -7.43 -17.38 -23.16
CA VAL A 347 -7.27 -16.01 -23.65
C VAL A 347 -5.80 -15.63 -23.47
N GLU A 348 -5.18 -15.21 -24.56
CA GLU A 348 -3.82 -14.69 -24.53
C GLU A 348 -3.85 -13.22 -24.10
N ILE A 349 -2.99 -12.87 -23.15
CA ILE A 349 -2.80 -11.52 -22.64
C ILE A 349 -1.43 -11.03 -23.10
N GLU A 350 -1.39 -9.91 -23.82
CA GLU A 350 -0.17 -9.26 -24.29
C GLU A 350 -0.05 -7.85 -23.67
N GLY A 351 1.02 -7.60 -22.90
CA GLY A 351 1.26 -6.31 -22.25
C GLY A 351 2.04 -6.48 -20.93
N PRO A 352 1.97 -5.52 -19.99
CA PRO A 352 1.11 -4.34 -19.98
C PRO A 352 1.64 -3.19 -20.85
N GLN A 353 0.78 -2.20 -21.10
CA GLN A 353 1.09 -0.96 -21.80
C GLN A 353 0.29 0.22 -21.24
N GLY A 354 0.68 1.44 -21.61
CA GLY A 354 0.04 2.68 -21.17
C GLY A 354 0.76 3.36 -20.00
N GLU A 355 0.68 4.69 -19.98
CA GLU A 355 1.33 5.58 -18.99
C GLU A 355 0.34 6.12 -17.94
N PHE A 356 -0.91 5.68 -17.97
CA PHE A 356 -1.93 6.06 -17.00
C PHE A 356 -1.75 5.27 -15.70
N ILE A 357 -0.84 5.75 -14.84
CA ILE A 357 -0.48 5.11 -13.57
C ILE A 357 -0.60 6.07 -12.39
N LEU A 358 -0.77 5.53 -11.19
CA LEU A 358 -0.81 6.34 -9.97
C LEU A 358 0.56 6.93 -9.62
N HIS A 359 0.59 8.19 -9.20
CA HIS A 359 1.80 8.84 -8.70
C HIS A 359 1.96 8.63 -7.19
N GLU A 360 2.45 7.45 -6.80
CA GLU A 360 2.48 6.95 -5.40
C GLU A 360 3.24 7.84 -4.40
N ARG A 361 4.13 8.72 -4.87
CA ARG A 361 4.90 9.64 -4.01
C ARG A 361 4.12 10.91 -3.63
N SER A 362 3.00 11.16 -4.28
CA SER A 362 2.18 12.34 -3.99
C SER A 362 1.34 12.08 -2.74
N THR A 363 1.30 13.06 -1.84
CA THR A 363 0.43 13.07 -0.66
C THR A 363 -0.83 13.92 -0.88
N ARG A 364 -1.06 14.32 -2.14
CA ARG A 364 -2.19 15.16 -2.55
C ARG A 364 -3.49 14.35 -2.60
N PRO A 365 -4.65 15.00 -2.44
CA PRO A 365 -5.94 14.38 -2.73
C PRO A 365 -6.00 13.89 -4.19
N LEU A 366 -6.63 12.74 -4.40
CA LEU A 366 -6.82 12.15 -5.72
C LEU A 366 -8.23 12.47 -6.24
N TYR A 367 -8.31 13.01 -7.45
CA TYR A 367 -9.58 13.25 -8.13
C TYR A 367 -9.68 12.37 -9.37
N PHE A 368 -10.66 11.48 -9.38
CA PHE A 368 -10.93 10.57 -10.48
C PHE A 368 -12.17 11.01 -11.25
N PHE A 369 -12.03 11.14 -12.56
CA PHE A 369 -13.12 11.43 -13.50
C PHE A 369 -13.27 10.24 -14.45
N ALA A 370 -14.28 9.42 -14.19
CA ALA A 370 -14.61 8.28 -15.04
C ALA A 370 -15.72 8.67 -16.01
N PHE A 371 -15.51 8.46 -17.31
CA PHE A 371 -16.53 8.60 -18.35
C PHE A 371 -16.88 7.22 -18.91
N ASP A 372 -18.15 6.81 -18.79
CA ASP A 372 -18.64 5.49 -19.22
C ASP A 372 -17.76 4.32 -18.74
N THR A 373 -17.18 3.55 -19.68
CA THR A 373 -16.29 2.40 -19.43
C THR A 373 -14.92 2.81 -18.89
N GLY A 374 -14.59 4.10 -18.89
CA GLY A 374 -13.41 4.67 -18.23
C GLY A 374 -13.32 4.36 -16.74
N PHE A 375 -14.41 3.89 -16.13
CA PHE A 375 -14.37 3.36 -14.77
C PHE A 375 -13.44 2.15 -14.58
N ALA A 376 -13.15 1.34 -15.60
CA ALA A 376 -12.23 0.19 -15.46
C ALA A 376 -10.82 0.57 -14.96
N PRO A 377 -10.05 1.41 -15.69
CA PRO A 377 -8.72 1.79 -15.24
C PRO A 377 -8.78 2.62 -13.95
N ILE A 378 -9.83 3.43 -13.77
CA ILE A 378 -10.05 4.20 -12.54
C ILE A 378 -10.28 3.28 -11.34
N LYS A 379 -11.06 2.21 -11.49
CA LYS A 379 -11.26 1.18 -10.47
C LYS A 379 -9.93 0.53 -10.08
N SER A 380 -9.08 0.20 -11.05
CA SER A 380 -7.74 -0.33 -10.78
C SER A 380 -6.90 0.65 -9.96
N LEU A 381 -6.89 1.94 -10.33
CA LEU A 381 -6.19 2.99 -9.57
C LEU A 381 -6.74 3.20 -8.17
N ILE A 382 -8.07 3.21 -8.00
CA ILE A 382 -8.73 3.37 -6.69
C ILE A 382 -8.39 2.18 -5.79
N GLU A 383 -8.59 0.94 -6.24
CA GLU A 383 -8.25 -0.24 -5.44
C GLU A 383 -6.77 -0.26 -5.03
N HIS A 384 -5.88 0.19 -5.92
CA HIS A 384 -4.46 0.34 -5.61
C HIS A 384 -4.19 1.45 -4.61
N ALA A 385 -4.78 2.64 -4.78
CA ALA A 385 -4.67 3.76 -3.84
C ALA A 385 -5.19 3.40 -2.44
N LEU A 386 -6.24 2.59 -2.36
CA LEU A 386 -6.74 2.06 -1.10
C LEU A 386 -5.75 1.10 -0.45
N SER A 387 -5.02 0.28 -1.23
CA SER A 387 -3.97 -0.61 -0.70
C SER A 387 -2.76 0.16 -0.16
N LEU A 388 -2.52 1.38 -0.67
CA LEU A 388 -1.49 2.31 -0.23
C LEU A 388 -1.94 3.20 0.95
N GLU A 389 -3.18 3.06 1.44
CA GLU A 389 -3.78 3.90 2.51
C GLU A 389 -3.81 5.41 2.18
N VAL A 390 -4.12 5.76 0.92
CA VAL A 390 -4.25 7.17 0.51
C VAL A 390 -5.40 7.86 1.25
N GLU A 391 -5.19 9.12 1.67
CA GLU A 391 -6.10 9.82 2.58
C GLU A 391 -7.33 10.42 1.99
N THR A 392 -7.41 10.79 0.71
CA THR A 392 -8.63 11.44 0.22
C THR A 392 -8.80 11.14 -1.24
N ILE A 393 -9.94 10.54 -1.57
CA ILE A 393 -10.28 10.11 -2.92
C ILE A 393 -11.65 10.70 -3.27
N TYR A 394 -11.71 11.38 -4.41
CA TYR A 394 -12.95 11.83 -5.03
C TYR A 394 -13.15 11.07 -6.32
N LEU A 395 -14.31 10.45 -6.50
CA LEU A 395 -14.73 9.81 -7.74
C LEU A 395 -15.96 10.53 -8.28
N HIS A 396 -15.80 11.17 -9.45
CA HIS A 396 -16.91 11.69 -10.24
C HIS A 396 -17.11 10.78 -11.45
N TRP A 397 -18.24 10.08 -11.50
CA TRP A 397 -18.54 9.15 -12.58
C TRP A 397 -19.64 9.71 -13.49
N PHE A 398 -19.24 10.03 -14.71
CA PHE A 398 -20.09 10.53 -15.78
C PHE A 398 -20.55 9.38 -16.69
N GLY A 399 -21.85 9.13 -16.72
CA GLY A 399 -22.49 8.25 -17.70
C GLY A 399 -23.11 9.03 -18.84
N SER A 400 -22.98 8.53 -20.07
CA SER A 400 -23.76 8.98 -21.23
C SER A 400 -25.26 8.96 -20.91
N ASN A 401 -25.69 7.91 -20.20
CA ASN A 401 -26.98 7.76 -19.53
C ASN A 401 -26.80 6.93 -18.24
N GLN A 402 -27.87 6.74 -17.45
CA GLN A 402 -27.79 6.02 -16.18
C GLN A 402 -27.27 4.58 -16.32
N LYS A 403 -27.52 3.88 -17.44
CA LYS A 403 -27.05 2.50 -17.65
C LYS A 403 -25.53 2.41 -17.84
N ASN A 404 -24.88 3.51 -18.22
CA ASN A 404 -23.43 3.56 -18.37
C ASN A 404 -22.68 3.70 -17.03
N ILE A 405 -23.41 3.95 -15.94
CA ILE A 405 -22.91 3.80 -14.57
C ILE A 405 -23.24 2.37 -14.13
N TYR A 406 -22.42 1.41 -14.58
CA TYR A 406 -22.79 -0.01 -14.58
C TYR A 406 -22.43 -0.78 -13.29
N LEU A 407 -21.63 -0.21 -12.39
CA LEU A 407 -21.28 -0.82 -11.09
C LEU A 407 -21.36 0.19 -9.94
N PRO A 408 -22.48 0.93 -9.76
CA PRO A 408 -22.55 1.98 -8.76
C PRO A 408 -22.38 1.43 -7.33
N ASN A 409 -22.82 0.19 -7.09
CA ASN A 409 -22.75 -0.46 -5.78
C ASN A 409 -21.33 -0.55 -5.20
N ILE A 410 -20.30 -0.71 -6.04
CA ILE A 410 -18.92 -0.77 -5.52
C ILE A 410 -18.46 0.59 -5.01
N ALA A 411 -18.81 1.66 -5.73
CA ALA A 411 -18.47 3.02 -5.36
C ALA A 411 -19.24 3.48 -4.12
N HIS A 412 -20.52 3.12 -4.01
CA HIS A 412 -21.29 3.30 -2.78
C HIS A 412 -20.70 2.51 -1.60
N ALA A 413 -20.30 1.25 -1.81
CA ALA A 413 -19.67 0.46 -0.76
C ALA A 413 -18.36 1.08 -0.26
N TRP A 414 -17.56 1.67 -1.16
CA TRP A 414 -16.37 2.41 -0.75
C TRP A 414 -16.72 3.67 0.05
N GLN A 415 -17.67 4.47 -0.41
CA GLN A 415 -18.12 5.67 0.31
C GLN A 415 -18.68 5.34 1.69
N ASP A 416 -19.47 4.27 1.82
CA ASP A 416 -20.05 3.85 3.10
C ASP A 416 -19.00 3.30 4.07
N ALA A 417 -17.91 2.72 3.56
CA ALA A 417 -16.86 2.09 4.35
C ALA A 417 -15.70 3.03 4.71
N LEU A 418 -15.53 4.12 3.96
CA LEU A 418 -14.36 4.99 4.02
C LEU A 418 -14.80 6.44 4.18
N ASP A 419 -14.51 7.01 5.35
CA ASP A 419 -14.84 8.42 5.67
C ASP A 419 -14.20 9.43 4.71
N ASN A 420 -13.17 8.99 3.99
CA ASN A 420 -12.34 9.78 3.12
C ASN A 420 -12.50 9.48 1.62
N PHE A 421 -13.55 8.74 1.27
CA PHE A 421 -13.93 8.47 -0.11
C PHE A 421 -15.23 9.20 -0.44
N HIS A 422 -15.21 10.02 -1.47
CA HIS A 422 -16.37 10.79 -1.92
C HIS A 422 -16.76 10.36 -3.33
N TYR A 423 -18.02 10.02 -3.53
CA TYR A 423 -18.56 9.55 -4.79
C TYR A 423 -19.74 10.39 -5.24
N GLU A 424 -19.69 10.84 -6.49
CA GLU A 424 -20.79 11.52 -7.15
C GLU A 424 -21.06 10.94 -8.54
N GLU A 425 -22.33 10.68 -8.83
CA GLU A 425 -22.82 10.27 -10.14
C GLU A 425 -23.29 11.47 -10.95
N HIS A 426 -22.94 11.48 -12.23
CA HIS A 426 -23.29 12.54 -13.17
C HIS A 426 -23.84 11.92 -14.46
N VAL A 427 -24.97 12.41 -14.95
CA VAL A 427 -25.53 11.98 -16.24
C VAL A 427 -25.34 13.09 -17.26
N ALA A 428 -24.54 12.82 -18.29
CA ALA A 428 -24.28 13.77 -19.36
C ALA A 428 -25.54 14.04 -20.21
N GLY A 429 -26.38 13.01 -20.40
CA GLY A 429 -27.60 13.10 -21.21
C GLY A 429 -27.34 13.04 -22.72
N PHE A 430 -26.13 12.68 -23.13
CA PHE A 430 -25.72 12.46 -24.52
C PHE A 430 -24.58 11.43 -24.59
N ASP A 431 -24.34 10.86 -25.77
CA ASP A 431 -23.25 9.91 -25.98
C ASP A 431 -21.88 10.59 -25.88
N LEU A 432 -21.12 10.24 -24.85
CA LEU A 432 -19.78 10.76 -24.54
C LEU A 432 -18.72 10.31 -25.55
N ARG A 433 -19.01 9.33 -26.42
CA ARG A 433 -18.15 8.96 -27.56
C ARG A 433 -18.27 9.93 -28.73
N SER A 434 -19.32 10.76 -28.76
CA SER A 434 -19.62 11.70 -29.84
C SER A 434 -19.87 13.10 -29.30
N VAL A 435 -18.79 13.83 -28.99
CA VAL A 435 -18.87 15.18 -28.41
C VAL A 435 -18.63 16.21 -29.50
N ASN A 436 -19.67 16.95 -29.88
CA ASN A 436 -19.57 18.14 -30.75
C ASN A 436 -19.48 19.42 -29.90
N ASP A 437 -19.29 20.60 -30.52
CA ASP A 437 -19.13 21.88 -29.81
C ASP A 437 -20.22 22.17 -28.77
N LYS A 438 -21.48 21.82 -29.08
CA LYS A 438 -22.61 22.02 -28.15
C LYS A 438 -22.50 21.08 -26.94
N ARG A 439 -22.18 19.81 -27.18
CA ARG A 439 -21.98 18.79 -26.13
C ARG A 439 -20.73 19.08 -25.30
N ALA A 440 -19.66 19.58 -25.92
CA ALA A 440 -18.45 20.00 -25.22
C ALA A 440 -18.73 21.12 -24.23
N LYS A 441 -19.48 22.17 -24.64
CA LYS A 441 -19.90 23.24 -23.73
C LYS A 441 -20.76 22.73 -22.58
N ALA A 442 -21.71 21.84 -22.87
CA ALA A 442 -22.55 21.23 -21.83
C ALA A 442 -21.71 20.43 -20.82
N LEU A 443 -20.74 19.64 -21.29
CA LEU A 443 -19.83 18.90 -20.41
C LEU A 443 -18.95 19.84 -19.58
N PHE A 444 -18.45 20.92 -20.18
CA PHE A 444 -17.66 21.95 -19.51
C PHE A 444 -18.46 22.63 -18.39
N GLU A 445 -19.73 22.97 -18.64
CA GLU A 445 -20.65 23.51 -17.62
C GLU A 445 -20.91 22.50 -16.50
N GLN A 446 -21.11 21.22 -16.84
CA GLN A 446 -21.30 20.17 -15.83
C GLN A 446 -20.06 20.00 -14.94
N LEU A 447 -18.85 19.99 -15.51
CA LEU A 447 -17.60 19.98 -14.76
C LEU A 447 -17.44 21.22 -13.86
N GLY A 448 -17.95 22.37 -14.31
CA GLY A 448 -18.01 23.62 -13.53
C GLY A 448 -18.99 23.60 -12.36
N ASN A 449 -20.04 22.79 -12.43
CA ASN A 449 -21.07 22.68 -11.39
C ASN A 449 -20.71 21.69 -10.29
N ILE A 450 -19.66 20.87 -10.49
CA ILE A 450 -19.18 19.99 -9.44
C ILE A 450 -18.67 20.87 -8.30
N ASN A 451 -19.12 20.59 -7.08
CA ASN A 451 -18.89 21.43 -5.91
C ASN A 451 -17.46 21.25 -5.36
N LEU A 452 -16.48 21.46 -6.23
CA LEU A 452 -15.06 21.45 -5.94
C LEU A 452 -14.68 22.90 -5.71
N SER A 453 -14.43 23.29 -4.46
CA SER A 453 -13.85 24.62 -4.23
C SER A 453 -12.56 24.74 -5.06
N ASP A 454 -12.40 25.80 -5.86
CA ASP A 454 -11.25 25.96 -6.77
C ASP A 454 -9.90 25.77 -6.03
N ALA A 455 -9.84 26.11 -4.73
CA ALA A 455 -8.68 25.91 -3.88
C ALA A 455 -8.32 24.43 -3.58
N ASN A 456 -9.30 23.53 -3.51
CA ASN A 456 -9.09 22.10 -3.24
C ASN A 456 -8.70 21.32 -4.51
N LEU A 457 -9.21 21.75 -5.67
CA LEU A 457 -8.93 21.11 -6.94
C LEU A 457 -7.49 21.36 -7.41
N LEU A 458 -6.99 22.59 -7.26
CA LEU A 458 -5.62 22.99 -7.60
C LEU A 458 -4.55 22.30 -6.74
N GLN A 459 -4.94 21.67 -5.63
CA GLN A 459 -4.06 20.97 -4.70
C GLN A 459 -3.99 19.46 -4.92
N GLY A 460 -4.83 18.90 -5.80
CA GLY A 460 -4.91 17.47 -6.09
C GLY A 460 -4.14 17.01 -7.32
N ASP A 461 -4.07 15.69 -7.49
CA ASP A 461 -3.72 15.04 -8.75
C ASP A 461 -4.98 14.48 -9.41
N ILE A 462 -5.12 14.69 -10.72
CA ILE A 462 -6.34 14.41 -11.49
C ILE A 462 -6.09 13.25 -12.45
N TYR A 463 -7.02 12.30 -12.43
CA TYR A 463 -7.01 11.09 -13.24
C TYR A 463 -8.30 11.01 -14.04
N ILE A 464 -8.20 11.05 -15.36
CA ILE A 464 -9.36 11.10 -16.26
C ILE A 464 -9.31 9.89 -17.17
N ALA A 465 -10.40 9.13 -17.25
CA ALA A 465 -10.48 8.01 -18.18
C ALA A 465 -11.84 7.87 -18.84
N GLY A 466 -11.87 7.44 -20.11
CA GLY A 466 -13.08 7.13 -20.86
C GLY A 466 -12.96 7.45 -22.35
N PRO A 467 -14.07 7.72 -23.06
CA PRO A 467 -14.01 8.02 -24.49
C PRO A 467 -13.14 9.25 -24.79
N GLU A 468 -12.29 9.15 -25.82
CA GLU A 468 -11.30 10.17 -26.19
C GLU A 468 -11.91 11.59 -26.31
N ALA A 469 -13.11 11.68 -26.90
CA ALA A 469 -13.83 12.94 -27.07
C ALA A 469 -14.22 13.62 -25.74
N ALA A 470 -14.64 12.85 -24.73
CA ALA A 470 -14.98 13.37 -23.42
C ALA A 470 -13.72 13.67 -22.59
N VAL A 471 -12.72 12.80 -22.66
CA VAL A 471 -11.44 12.97 -21.97
C VAL A 471 -10.74 14.27 -22.42
N GLY A 472 -10.72 14.56 -23.72
CA GLY A 472 -10.11 15.79 -24.23
C GLY A 472 -10.79 17.06 -23.73
N VAL A 473 -12.12 17.07 -23.59
CA VAL A 473 -12.86 18.21 -23.03
C VAL A 473 -12.55 18.39 -21.54
N ALA A 474 -12.52 17.29 -20.78
CA ALA A 474 -12.20 17.33 -19.36
C ALA A 474 -10.75 17.75 -19.10
N GLU A 475 -9.78 17.24 -19.87
CA GLU A 475 -8.38 17.66 -19.78
C GLU A 475 -8.26 19.17 -20.03
N GLN A 476 -8.89 19.68 -21.09
CA GLN A 476 -8.87 21.10 -21.41
C GLN A 476 -9.50 21.96 -20.30
N TYR A 477 -10.63 21.52 -19.73
CA TYR A 477 -11.28 22.20 -18.61
C TYR A 477 -10.33 22.42 -17.44
N PHE A 478 -9.58 21.39 -17.04
CA PHE A 478 -8.65 21.48 -15.91
C PHE A 478 -7.38 22.29 -16.23
N LEU A 479 -6.89 22.22 -17.46
CA LEU A 479 -5.79 23.07 -17.93
C LEU A 479 -6.20 24.56 -17.91
N ASP A 480 -7.41 24.89 -18.37
CA ASP A 480 -7.94 26.26 -18.38
C ASP A 480 -8.13 26.82 -16.95
N LYS A 481 -8.37 25.94 -15.97
CA LYS A 481 -8.43 26.27 -14.54
C LYS A 481 -7.04 26.47 -13.89
N GLY A 482 -5.95 26.23 -14.62
CA GLY A 482 -4.59 26.50 -14.17
C GLY A 482 -3.84 25.31 -13.57
N LEU A 483 -4.35 24.07 -13.71
CA LEU A 483 -3.60 22.87 -13.33
C LEU A 483 -2.45 22.59 -14.30
N SER A 484 -1.31 22.18 -13.77
CA SER A 484 -0.17 21.75 -14.60
C SER A 484 -0.45 20.40 -15.25
N LYS A 485 -0.02 20.22 -16.50
CA LYS A 485 -0.12 18.95 -17.22
C LYS A 485 0.54 17.78 -16.48
N THR A 486 1.52 18.03 -15.60
CA THR A 486 2.16 16.98 -14.79
C THR A 486 1.26 16.41 -13.69
N ARG A 487 0.14 17.07 -13.38
CA ARG A 487 -0.86 16.63 -12.39
C ARG A 487 -2.15 16.11 -13.03
N ILE A 488 -2.22 16.06 -14.35
CA ILE A 488 -3.37 15.55 -15.09
C ILE A 488 -2.90 14.32 -15.86
N SER A 489 -3.38 13.16 -15.45
CA SER A 489 -3.18 11.89 -16.14
C SER A 489 -4.46 11.55 -16.89
N VAL A 490 -4.33 11.14 -18.16
CA VAL A 490 -5.48 10.83 -19.03
C VAL A 490 -5.33 9.44 -19.65
N ALA A 491 -6.46 8.73 -19.80
CA ALA A 491 -6.54 7.47 -20.53
C ALA A 491 -7.77 7.43 -21.43
N SER A 492 -7.55 7.21 -22.73
CA SER A 492 -8.63 6.99 -23.69
C SER A 492 -9.01 5.51 -23.72
N VAL A 493 -10.29 5.21 -23.54
CA VAL A 493 -10.87 3.87 -23.65
C VAL A 493 -11.76 3.83 -24.89
N LYS A 494 -11.56 2.81 -25.74
CA LYS A 494 -12.26 2.65 -27.02
C LYS A 494 -13.63 1.98 -26.89
#